data_AF-A0A0F9BWF4-F1
#
_entry.id   AF-A0A0F9BWF4-F1
#
_cell.length_a   1.000
_cell.length_b   1.000
_cell.length_c   1.000
_cell.angle_alpha   90.00
_cell.angle_beta   90.00
_cell.angle_gamma   90.00
#
_symmetry.space_group_name_H-M   'P 1'
#
loop_
_entity.id
_entity.type
_entity.pdbx_description
1 polymer ?
#
loop_
_entity_poly.entity_id
_entity_poly.type
_entity_poly.pdbx_seq_one_letter_code
_entity_poly.pdbx_strand_id
1 'polypeptide(L)'
;MALPVFQATGSQAQANGTSATVSWPTHQADDIGLLIVQTSNSPVTLGGAGAGDWTLTADSPQGTGTENNVVSTRLTAYWARATGSSQSDVTIVADNNVVIGGIFTVRGCITTGDPWDVTAGDVEAATDTANVVVPGDTTTVVDCLIAAIFAHGIDDSVDVINADWTNGDLASFTQRVEYQTPAGKGGGLSVATGGLATAGAYGTSTVSMTSNHTQGRISIALRPPVVGSA
;
A
#
# COMPACT_ATOMS: atom_id res chain seq x y z
N MET A 1 -3.54 -23.89 -4.78
CA MET A 1 -4.69 -23.09 -4.31
C MET A 1 -5.03 -22.09 -5.41
N ALA A 2 -6.12 -21.31 -5.31
CA ALA A 2 -6.32 -20.22 -6.26
C ALA A 2 -5.55 -18.99 -5.79
N LEU A 3 -4.65 -18.46 -6.62
CA LEU A 3 -3.91 -17.22 -6.37
C LEU A 3 -4.90 -16.08 -6.07
N PRO A 4 -4.72 -15.29 -5.00
CA PRO A 4 -5.50 -14.08 -4.80
C PRO A 4 -5.34 -13.11 -5.97
N VAL A 5 -6.40 -12.39 -6.29
CA VAL A 5 -6.44 -11.51 -7.46
C VAL A 5 -6.82 -10.09 -7.05
N PHE A 6 -6.03 -9.14 -7.52
CA PHE A 6 -6.40 -7.72 -7.48
C PHE A 6 -7.79 -7.52 -8.11
N GLN A 7 -8.65 -6.76 -7.44
CA GLN A 7 -10.00 -6.46 -7.90
C GLN A 7 -10.12 -5.03 -8.40
N ALA A 8 -9.87 -4.06 -7.52
CA ALA A 8 -10.08 -2.67 -7.84
C ALA A 8 -9.21 -1.74 -6.99
N THR A 9 -9.02 -0.53 -7.53
CA THR A 9 -8.40 0.62 -6.88
C THR A 9 -9.46 1.66 -6.56
N GLY A 10 -9.38 2.22 -5.36
CA GLY A 10 -10.17 3.39 -4.94
C GLY A 10 -9.80 4.62 -5.74
N SER A 11 -10.56 5.69 -5.53
CA SER A 11 -10.11 7.03 -5.96
C SER A 11 -9.10 7.57 -4.95
N GLN A 12 -8.18 8.42 -5.42
CA GLN A 12 -7.26 9.16 -4.57
C GLN A 12 -8.06 10.04 -3.60
N ALA A 13 -7.85 9.82 -2.30
CA ALA A 13 -8.27 10.73 -1.25
C ALA A 13 -7.06 11.59 -0.85
N GLN A 14 -7.23 12.91 -0.83
CA GLN A 14 -6.16 13.82 -0.42
C GLN A 14 -6.71 15.01 0.34
N ALA A 15 -5.92 15.56 1.26
CA ALA A 15 -6.22 16.79 1.95
C ALA A 15 -4.95 17.48 2.45
N ASN A 16 -5.06 18.76 2.80
CA ASN A 16 -4.02 19.54 3.44
C ASN A 16 -4.62 20.35 4.59
N GLY A 17 -4.29 20.00 5.83
CA GLY A 17 -4.83 20.67 7.02
C GLY A 17 -6.31 20.35 7.31
N THR A 18 -6.90 19.39 6.61
CA THR A 18 -8.28 18.90 6.80
C THR A 18 -8.32 17.39 6.67
N SER A 19 -9.43 16.77 7.10
CA SER A 19 -9.61 15.33 6.97
C SER A 19 -9.85 14.93 5.51
N ALA A 20 -9.39 13.74 5.12
CA ALA A 20 -9.65 13.14 3.82
C ALA A 20 -10.56 11.91 3.99
N THR A 21 -11.64 11.81 3.20
CA THR A 21 -12.50 10.62 3.18
C THR A 21 -12.05 9.66 2.09
N VAL A 22 -11.88 8.40 2.45
CA VAL A 22 -11.45 7.32 1.57
C VAL A 22 -12.61 6.33 1.43
N SER A 23 -13.17 6.27 0.22
CA SER A 23 -14.27 5.35 -0.08
C SER A 23 -13.76 3.99 -0.54
N TRP A 24 -14.48 2.94 -0.19
CA TRP A 24 -14.18 1.60 -0.70
C TRP A 24 -14.39 1.54 -2.23
N PRO A 25 -13.43 1.00 -3.00
CA PRO A 25 -13.68 0.66 -4.40
C PRO A 25 -14.62 -0.54 -4.53
N THR A 26 -14.88 -1.02 -5.74
CA THR A 26 -15.64 -2.27 -5.94
C THR A 26 -15.08 -3.41 -5.09
N HIS A 27 -15.97 -4.01 -4.29
CA HIS A 27 -15.66 -5.09 -3.38
C HIS A 27 -16.91 -5.95 -3.12
N GLN A 28 -16.69 -7.13 -2.55
CA GLN A 28 -17.73 -8.00 -2.01
C GLN A 28 -17.28 -8.60 -0.67
N ALA A 29 -18.13 -9.41 -0.05
CA ALA A 29 -17.75 -10.13 1.16
C ALA A 29 -16.45 -10.93 0.95
N ASP A 30 -15.62 -10.95 1.99
CA ASP A 30 -14.29 -11.58 2.06
C ASP A 30 -13.18 -10.96 1.20
N ASP A 31 -13.47 -9.93 0.41
CA ASP A 31 -12.40 -9.14 -0.21
C ASP A 31 -11.57 -8.43 0.88
N ILE A 32 -10.25 -8.41 0.69
CA ILE A 32 -9.31 -7.70 1.55
C ILE A 32 -9.16 -6.29 1.00
N GLY A 33 -9.51 -5.29 1.80
CA GLY A 33 -9.16 -3.90 1.56
C GLY A 33 -7.79 -3.60 2.19
N LEU A 34 -6.89 -3.01 1.42
CA LEU A 34 -5.64 -2.42 1.90
C LEU A 34 -5.78 -0.89 1.79
N LEU A 35 -5.84 -0.20 2.92
CA LEU A 35 -5.82 1.26 2.98
C LEU A 35 -4.38 1.71 3.10
N ILE A 36 -3.87 2.36 2.06
CA ILE A 36 -2.51 2.87 2.01
C ILE A 36 -2.56 4.37 2.14
N VAL A 37 -1.77 4.90 3.08
CA VAL A 37 -1.73 6.33 3.41
C VAL A 37 -0.29 6.81 3.41
N GLN A 38 -0.05 7.94 2.75
CA GLN A 38 1.17 8.72 2.87
C GLN A 38 0.88 10.04 3.60
N THR A 39 1.82 10.42 4.46
CA THR A 39 1.91 11.73 5.12
C THR A 39 3.37 12.19 5.13
N SER A 40 3.67 13.47 5.42
CA SER A 40 5.07 13.90 5.64
C SER A 40 5.61 13.52 7.02
N ASN A 41 5.59 12.21 7.29
CA ASN A 41 5.98 11.56 8.54
C ASN A 41 5.09 11.84 9.77
N SER A 42 3.93 12.46 9.58
CA SER A 42 2.92 12.65 10.63
C SER A 42 2.20 11.33 10.93
N PRO A 43 1.86 11.03 12.20
CA PRO A 43 1.03 9.87 12.54
C PRO A 43 -0.36 9.91 11.90
N VAL A 44 -0.79 8.76 11.37
CA VAL A 44 -2.13 8.60 10.78
C VAL A 44 -3.13 8.22 11.86
N THR A 45 -4.24 8.97 11.90
CA THR A 45 -5.40 8.65 12.75
C THR A 45 -6.61 8.40 11.87
N LEU A 46 -7.26 7.24 12.04
CA LEU A 46 -8.50 6.91 11.34
C LEU A 46 -9.72 7.35 12.15
N GLY A 47 -10.75 7.80 11.45
CA GLY A 47 -12.03 8.23 12.01
C GLY A 47 -13.19 7.96 11.04
N GLY A 48 -14.39 8.35 11.45
CA GLY A 48 -15.62 8.02 10.72
C GLY A 48 -16.16 6.63 11.04
N ALA A 49 -17.28 6.27 10.42
CA ALA A 49 -18.02 5.05 10.75
C ALA A 49 -17.24 3.76 10.42
N GLY A 50 -16.44 3.76 9.36
CA GLY A 50 -15.64 2.60 8.96
C GLY A 50 -14.31 2.42 9.72
N ALA A 51 -13.89 3.37 10.58
CA ALA A 51 -12.54 3.34 11.17
C ALA A 51 -12.26 2.10 12.04
N GLY A 52 -13.28 1.59 12.74
CA GLY A 52 -13.14 0.43 13.63
C GLY A 52 -12.87 -0.89 12.90
N ASP A 53 -13.10 -0.94 11.59
CA ASP A 53 -12.93 -2.16 10.78
C ASP A 53 -11.48 -2.33 10.30
N TRP A 54 -10.64 -1.31 10.46
CA TRP A 54 -9.27 -1.28 9.94
C TRP A 54 -8.25 -1.61 11.03
N THR A 55 -7.37 -2.55 10.72
CA THR A 55 -6.25 -2.95 11.57
C THR A 55 -4.93 -2.60 10.89
N LEU A 56 -3.93 -2.20 11.66
CA LEU A 56 -2.60 -1.91 11.11
C LEU A 56 -1.98 -3.18 10.54
N THR A 57 -1.39 -3.10 9.35
CA THR A 57 -0.66 -4.23 8.76
C THR A 57 0.67 -4.45 9.50
N ALA A 58 1.19 -5.67 9.54
CA ALA A 58 2.56 -5.91 9.97
C ALA A 58 3.57 -5.07 9.15
N ASP A 59 4.70 -4.71 9.77
CA ASP A 59 5.73 -3.79 9.25
C ASP A 59 5.24 -2.38 8.87
N SER A 60 4.04 -1.99 9.27
CA SER A 60 3.53 -0.62 9.17
C SER A 60 3.58 0.08 10.53
N PRO A 61 3.89 1.38 10.61
CA PRO A 61 4.28 2.27 9.51
C PRO A 61 5.78 2.18 9.17
N GLN A 62 6.14 2.64 7.97
CA GLN A 62 7.51 2.93 7.56
C GLN A 62 7.65 4.43 7.29
N GLY A 63 8.47 5.13 8.05
CA GLY A 63 8.59 6.59 7.93
C GLY A 63 9.97 7.14 8.26
N THR A 64 10.33 8.24 7.61
CA THR A 64 11.63 8.89 7.71
C THR A 64 11.52 10.41 7.52
N GLY A 65 12.56 11.12 7.96
CA GLY A 65 12.60 12.58 8.01
C GLY A 65 11.88 13.17 9.23
N THR A 66 11.95 14.49 9.36
CA THR A 66 11.24 15.22 10.44
C THR A 66 9.77 15.41 10.08
N GLU A 67 8.86 15.13 11.01
CA GLU A 67 7.42 15.38 10.82
C GLU A 67 7.14 16.77 10.23
N ASN A 68 6.21 16.84 9.27
CA ASN A 68 5.76 18.05 8.59
C ASN A 68 6.89 18.80 7.83
N ASN A 69 7.77 18.08 7.16
CA ASN A 69 8.86 18.63 6.33
C ASN A 69 8.76 18.14 4.86
N VAL A 70 9.24 18.96 3.92
CA VAL A 70 9.21 18.76 2.45
C VAL A 70 10.01 17.55 1.95
N VAL A 71 10.85 16.95 2.79
CA VAL A 71 11.64 15.76 2.46
C VAL A 71 11.30 14.57 3.35
N SER A 72 10.14 14.61 3.99
CA SER A 72 9.71 13.56 4.92
C SER A 72 8.56 12.77 4.33
N THR A 73 8.52 11.49 4.67
CA THR A 73 7.44 10.61 4.26
C THR A 73 7.17 9.56 5.32
N ARG A 74 5.91 9.12 5.43
CA ARG A 74 5.51 7.92 6.13
C ARG A 74 4.49 7.17 5.30
N LEU A 75 4.79 5.92 5.02
CA LEU A 75 3.86 4.92 4.53
C LEU A 75 3.16 4.27 5.72
N THR A 76 1.84 4.35 5.78
CA THR A 76 1.02 3.60 6.74
C THR A 76 0.02 2.73 5.97
N ALA A 77 0.15 1.42 6.13
CA ALA A 77 -0.76 0.42 5.57
C ALA A 77 -1.69 -0.14 6.66
N TYR A 78 -2.99 -0.10 6.41
CA TYR A 78 -4.02 -0.81 7.18
C TYR A 78 -4.71 -1.84 6.30
N TRP A 79 -5.34 -2.81 6.92
CA TRP A 79 -6.18 -3.78 6.24
C TRP A 79 -7.54 -3.92 6.92
N ALA A 80 -8.53 -4.32 6.12
CA ALA A 80 -9.86 -4.71 6.57
C ALA A 80 -10.38 -5.86 5.70
N ARG A 81 -11.25 -6.70 6.24
CA ARG A 81 -12.00 -7.68 5.48
C ARG A 81 -13.40 -7.17 5.25
N ALA A 82 -13.80 -7.04 3.99
CA ALA A 82 -15.15 -6.64 3.66
C ALA A 82 -16.17 -7.68 4.16
N THR A 83 -17.21 -7.22 4.84
CA THR A 83 -18.32 -8.05 5.33
C THR A 83 -19.48 -8.18 4.33
N GLY A 84 -19.39 -7.47 3.20
CA GLY A 84 -20.41 -7.37 2.16
C GLY A 84 -19.96 -6.43 1.06
N SER A 85 -20.84 -6.02 0.15
CA SER A 85 -20.54 -5.11 -0.96
C SER A 85 -20.82 -3.62 -0.68
N SER A 86 -20.98 -3.27 0.61
CA SER A 86 -21.30 -1.91 1.05
C SER A 86 -20.68 -1.64 2.42
N GLN A 87 -19.35 -1.49 2.44
CA GLN A 87 -18.65 -1.00 3.62
C GLN A 87 -18.83 0.52 3.80
N SER A 88 -18.69 0.99 5.05
CA SER A 88 -18.64 2.43 5.32
C SER A 88 -17.29 3.00 4.92
N ASP A 89 -17.29 4.24 4.45
CA ASP A 89 -16.07 5.00 4.18
C ASP A 89 -15.27 5.23 5.47
N VAL A 90 -13.95 5.35 5.30
CA VAL A 90 -13.00 5.67 6.37
C VAL A 90 -12.47 7.09 6.16
N THR A 91 -12.35 7.84 7.24
CA THR A 91 -11.77 9.18 7.20
C THR A 91 -10.37 9.13 7.79
N ILE A 92 -9.39 9.66 7.05
CA ILE A 92 -8.10 10.01 7.63
C ILE A 92 -8.28 11.37 8.29
N VAL A 93 -8.20 11.40 9.61
CA VAL A 93 -8.47 12.60 10.41
C VAL A 93 -7.39 13.64 10.14
N ALA A 94 -7.82 14.90 10.00
CA ALA A 94 -6.95 16.04 9.74
C ALA A 94 -5.70 16.00 10.62
N ASP A 95 -4.54 15.98 9.97
CA ASP A 95 -3.32 16.49 10.54
C ASP A 95 -3.13 17.96 10.09
N ASN A 96 -2.04 18.58 10.51
CA ASN A 96 -1.69 19.95 10.11
C ASN A 96 -1.00 20.03 8.74
N ASN A 97 -1.09 18.99 7.92
CA ASN A 97 -0.26 18.79 6.74
C ASN A 97 -0.98 17.98 5.63
N VAL A 98 -0.21 17.52 4.64
CA VAL A 98 -0.66 16.69 3.52
C VAL A 98 -0.89 15.26 3.95
N VAL A 99 -2.06 14.77 3.54
CA VAL A 99 -2.40 13.35 3.53
C VAL A 99 -2.83 12.96 2.12
N ILE A 100 -2.38 11.80 1.68
CA ILE A 100 -2.81 11.16 0.44
C ILE A 100 -3.02 9.67 0.70
N GLY A 101 -4.06 9.09 0.12
CA GLY A 101 -4.35 7.68 0.34
C GLY A 101 -5.43 7.10 -0.55
N GLY A 102 -5.59 5.79 -0.48
CA GLY A 102 -6.65 5.06 -1.16
C GLY A 102 -6.73 3.62 -0.72
N ILE A 103 -7.83 2.96 -1.09
CA ILE A 103 -8.07 1.55 -0.78
C ILE A 103 -7.84 0.70 -2.03
N PHE A 104 -7.20 -0.45 -1.87
CA PHE A 104 -6.99 -1.47 -2.90
C PHE A 104 -7.65 -2.75 -2.46
N THR A 105 -8.44 -3.37 -3.34
CA THR A 105 -9.16 -4.60 -2.99
C THR A 105 -8.54 -5.83 -3.65
N VAL A 106 -8.42 -6.90 -2.88
CA VAL A 106 -7.92 -8.20 -3.33
C VAL A 106 -8.93 -9.29 -2.95
N ARG A 107 -9.19 -10.20 -3.89
CA ARG A 107 -10.14 -11.31 -3.72
C ARG A 107 -9.43 -12.64 -3.69
N GLY A 108 -10.04 -13.59 -3.00
CA GLY A 108 -9.54 -14.96 -2.94
C GLY A 108 -8.41 -15.12 -1.93
N CYS A 109 -8.35 -14.27 -0.90
CA CYS A 109 -7.49 -14.54 0.24
C CYS A 109 -8.14 -15.55 1.20
N ILE A 110 -7.37 -16.06 2.17
CA ILE A 110 -7.93 -16.78 3.33
C ILE A 110 -9.02 -15.95 4.01
N THR A 111 -10.12 -16.60 4.44
CA THR A 111 -11.32 -15.95 4.99
C THR A 111 -11.29 -15.70 6.50
N THR A 112 -10.25 -16.16 7.20
CA THR A 112 -10.08 -15.99 8.64
C THR A 112 -8.66 -15.55 8.98
N GLY A 113 -8.52 -14.84 10.10
CA GLY A 113 -7.24 -14.28 10.55
C GLY A 113 -6.66 -13.24 9.58
N ASP A 114 -5.36 -12.99 9.75
CA ASP A 114 -4.60 -12.08 8.90
C ASP A 114 -4.44 -12.65 7.48
N PRO A 115 -4.66 -11.83 6.44
CA PRO A 115 -4.66 -12.31 5.07
C PRO A 115 -3.27 -12.43 4.44
N TRP A 116 -2.19 -12.15 5.17
CA TRP A 116 -0.81 -12.22 4.65
C TRP A 116 -0.02 -13.38 5.26
N ASP A 117 0.93 -13.87 4.48
CA ASP A 117 1.86 -14.92 4.87
C ASP A 117 3.09 -14.31 5.54
N VAL A 118 3.64 -13.30 4.88
CA VAL A 118 4.81 -12.53 5.29
C VAL A 118 4.64 -11.09 4.84
N THR A 119 5.32 -10.19 5.54
CA THR A 119 5.48 -8.78 5.20
C THR A 119 6.94 -8.41 5.39
N ALA A 120 7.41 -7.43 4.63
CA ALA A 120 8.70 -6.80 4.86
C ALA A 120 8.56 -5.29 4.66
N GLY A 121 9.29 -4.51 5.44
CA GLY A 121 9.27 -3.06 5.32
C GLY A 121 10.60 -2.43 5.68
N ASP A 122 10.91 -1.32 5.02
CA ASP A 122 12.09 -0.50 5.30
C ASP A 122 11.88 0.95 4.82
N VAL A 123 12.93 1.76 4.98
CA VAL A 123 12.94 3.17 4.57
C VAL A 123 14.19 3.51 3.77
N GLU A 124 14.06 4.45 2.84
CA GLU A 124 15.19 5.20 2.28
C GLU A 124 15.19 6.59 2.91
N ALA A 125 16.17 6.85 3.78
CA ALA A 125 16.27 8.08 4.53
C ALA A 125 17.06 9.18 3.79
N ALA A 126 17.87 8.81 2.79
CA ALA A 126 18.61 9.74 1.97
C ALA A 126 17.80 10.12 0.73
N THR A 127 17.81 11.41 0.37
CA THR A 127 17.24 11.89 -0.90
C THR A 127 18.27 11.84 -2.03
N ASP A 128 19.02 10.74 -2.15
CA ASP A 128 20.09 10.60 -3.15
C ASP A 128 19.81 9.53 -4.22
N THR A 129 18.73 8.76 -4.08
CA THR A 129 18.31 7.77 -5.07
C THR A 129 16.98 8.12 -5.71
N ALA A 130 16.94 8.05 -7.04
CA ALA A 130 15.70 8.10 -7.83
C ALA A 130 15.09 6.70 -8.04
N ASN A 131 15.74 5.65 -7.54
CA ASN A 131 15.25 4.28 -7.65
C ASN A 131 14.56 3.87 -6.35
N VAL A 132 13.40 3.24 -6.49
CA VAL A 132 12.70 2.57 -5.39
C VAL A 132 13.10 1.10 -5.38
N VAL A 133 13.39 0.57 -4.20
CA VAL A 133 13.72 -0.84 -3.98
C VAL A 133 12.87 -1.37 -2.83
N VAL A 134 11.66 -1.84 -3.13
CA VAL A 134 10.77 -2.43 -2.12
C VAL A 134 11.33 -3.80 -1.71
N PRO A 135 11.48 -4.08 -0.40
CA PRO A 135 12.10 -5.31 0.08
C PRO A 135 11.30 -6.55 -0.35
N GLY A 136 12.02 -7.64 -0.59
CA GLY A 136 11.46 -8.97 -0.78
C GLY A 136 11.40 -9.75 0.53
N ASP A 137 10.81 -10.95 0.49
CA ASP A 137 10.79 -11.88 1.62
C ASP A 137 10.62 -13.34 1.14
N THR A 138 10.45 -14.29 2.06
CA THR A 138 10.27 -15.73 1.77
C THR A 138 8.90 -16.20 2.23
N THR A 139 8.01 -16.49 1.28
CA THR A 139 6.71 -17.08 1.61
C THR A 139 6.86 -18.53 2.04
N THR A 140 6.01 -18.95 2.97
CA THR A 140 5.84 -20.31 3.47
C THR A 140 4.73 -21.07 2.76
N VAL A 141 3.87 -20.36 2.03
CA VAL A 141 2.78 -20.95 1.22
C VAL A 141 2.93 -20.60 -0.26
N VAL A 142 2.38 -21.49 -1.10
CA VAL A 142 2.28 -21.31 -2.56
C VAL A 142 1.17 -20.31 -2.91
N ASP A 143 1.15 -19.84 -4.16
CA ASP A 143 0.07 -19.01 -4.71
C ASP A 143 -0.21 -17.71 -3.92
N CYS A 144 0.84 -16.98 -3.54
CA CYS A 144 0.69 -15.67 -2.88
C CYS A 144 0.58 -14.53 -3.89
N LEU A 145 -0.32 -13.57 -3.64
CA LEU A 145 -0.29 -12.29 -4.36
C LEU A 145 0.61 -11.32 -3.59
N ILE A 146 1.73 -10.93 -4.18
CA ILE A 146 2.64 -9.95 -3.60
C ILE A 146 2.16 -8.55 -3.98
N ALA A 147 1.96 -7.68 -3.00
CA ALA A 147 1.78 -6.24 -3.19
C ALA A 147 3.07 -5.52 -2.79
N ALA A 148 3.72 -4.85 -3.74
CA ALA A 148 4.86 -3.97 -3.50
C ALA A 148 4.35 -2.52 -3.43
N ILE A 149 4.66 -1.85 -2.32
CA ILE A 149 4.09 -0.55 -1.97
C ILE A 149 5.23 0.38 -1.58
N PHE A 150 5.19 1.60 -2.08
CA PHE A 150 6.03 2.66 -1.55
C PHE A 150 5.30 3.99 -1.46
N ALA A 151 5.82 4.86 -0.62
CA ALA A 151 5.40 6.24 -0.45
C ALA A 151 6.61 7.17 -0.48
N HIS A 152 6.44 8.39 -0.97
CA HIS A 152 7.51 9.38 -1.11
C HIS A 152 7.01 10.79 -0.80
N GLY A 153 7.95 11.71 -0.53
CA GLY A 153 7.67 13.12 -0.22
C GLY A 153 7.88 14.08 -1.39
N ILE A 154 7.66 13.66 -2.64
CA ILE A 154 7.88 14.55 -3.81
C ILE A 154 6.68 15.48 -3.97
N ASP A 155 6.94 16.78 -3.94
CA ASP A 155 5.98 17.84 -4.21
C ASP A 155 5.84 18.11 -5.71
N ASP A 156 4.95 17.36 -6.37
CA ASP A 156 4.65 17.52 -7.79
C ASP A 156 3.16 17.26 -8.08
N SER A 157 2.70 17.75 -9.22
CA SER A 157 1.35 17.61 -9.74
C SER A 157 1.21 16.56 -10.84
N VAL A 158 2.32 15.98 -11.29
CA VAL A 158 2.37 14.94 -12.32
C VAL A 158 2.94 13.64 -11.77
N ASP A 159 2.53 12.51 -12.34
CA ASP A 159 3.10 11.19 -12.04
C ASP A 159 4.63 11.24 -12.18
N VAL A 160 5.31 10.67 -11.19
CA VAL A 160 6.76 10.75 -10.98
C VAL A 160 7.46 9.42 -11.24
N ILE A 161 6.70 8.34 -11.45
CA ILE A 161 7.23 7.07 -11.96
C ILE A 161 7.48 7.19 -13.46
N ASN A 162 8.68 6.82 -13.91
CA ASN A 162 9.10 6.96 -15.31
C ASN A 162 9.51 5.64 -15.98
N ALA A 163 9.31 4.51 -15.29
CA ALA A 163 9.66 3.19 -15.78
C ALA A 163 8.65 2.14 -15.30
N ASP A 164 8.65 0.99 -15.97
CA ASP A 164 7.86 -0.16 -15.53
C ASP A 164 8.46 -0.77 -14.25
N TRP A 165 7.57 -1.22 -13.37
CA TRP A 165 7.93 -2.02 -12.22
C TRP A 165 8.56 -3.35 -12.63
N THR A 166 9.62 -3.75 -11.92
CA THR A 166 10.32 -5.02 -12.20
C THR A 166 10.46 -5.88 -10.96
N ASN A 167 10.17 -7.17 -11.12
CA ASN A 167 10.51 -8.24 -10.20
C ASN A 167 10.54 -9.56 -10.99
N GLY A 168 11.70 -10.23 -11.04
CA GLY A 168 11.90 -11.44 -11.84
C GLY A 168 11.19 -12.68 -11.31
N ASP A 169 10.80 -12.67 -10.04
CA ASP A 169 10.20 -13.82 -9.35
C ASP A 169 8.67 -13.82 -9.44
N LEU A 170 8.06 -12.71 -9.86
CA LEU A 170 6.62 -12.49 -9.83
C LEU A 170 6.00 -12.53 -11.24
N ALA A 171 4.98 -13.35 -11.40
CA ALA A 171 4.20 -13.42 -12.63
C ALA A 171 3.19 -12.27 -12.72
N SER A 172 3.01 -11.72 -13.93
CA SER A 172 2.06 -10.64 -14.22
C SER A 172 2.25 -9.42 -13.29
N PHE A 173 3.50 -9.12 -12.92
CA PHE A 173 3.83 -7.99 -12.08
C PHE A 173 3.52 -6.69 -12.81
N THR A 174 2.66 -5.86 -12.23
CA THR A 174 2.19 -4.62 -12.86
C THR A 174 1.83 -3.59 -11.81
N GLN A 175 2.04 -2.31 -12.14
CA GLN A 175 1.50 -1.18 -11.39
C GLN A 175 -0.03 -1.25 -11.37
N ARG A 176 -0.63 -0.93 -10.22
CA ARG A 176 -2.07 -0.82 -10.01
C ARG A 176 -2.50 0.62 -9.83
N VAL A 177 -1.70 1.41 -9.13
CA VAL A 177 -1.94 2.84 -9.01
C VAL A 177 -0.66 3.59 -8.76
N GLU A 178 -0.74 4.87 -9.08
CA GLU A 178 0.10 5.93 -8.57
C GLU A 178 -0.83 7.05 -8.14
N TYR A 179 -0.61 7.57 -6.94
CA TYR A 179 -1.25 8.78 -6.47
C TYR A 179 -0.17 9.80 -6.19
N GLN A 180 -0.47 11.05 -6.55
CA GLN A 180 0.47 12.14 -6.42
C GLN A 180 -0.28 13.43 -6.06
N THR A 181 0.34 14.25 -5.22
CA THR A 181 -0.23 15.55 -4.87
C THR A 181 0.83 16.62 -4.67
N PRO A 182 0.59 17.86 -5.15
CA PRO A 182 1.38 19.02 -4.80
C PRO A 182 0.80 19.77 -3.57
N ALA A 183 -0.25 19.22 -2.94
CA ALA A 183 -0.90 19.90 -1.83
C ALA A 183 0.00 19.90 -0.60
N GLY A 184 0.14 21.05 0.07
CA GLY A 184 0.90 21.14 1.33
C GLY A 184 2.40 21.00 1.14
N LYS A 185 2.96 19.86 1.58
CA LYS A 185 4.37 19.48 1.33
C LYS A 185 4.52 18.48 0.19
N GLY A 186 3.40 18.16 -0.44
CA GLY A 186 3.27 17.14 -1.46
C GLY A 186 3.62 15.74 -0.98
N GLY A 187 3.66 14.84 -1.94
CA GLY A 187 3.93 13.43 -1.71
C GLY A 187 3.07 12.55 -2.58
N GLY A 188 3.37 11.27 -2.52
CA GLY A 188 2.70 10.29 -3.33
C GLY A 188 2.95 8.88 -2.84
N LEU A 189 2.25 7.95 -3.48
CA LEU A 189 2.38 6.53 -3.24
C LEU A 189 2.09 5.75 -4.50
N SER A 190 2.60 4.52 -4.57
CA SER A 190 2.32 3.62 -5.66
C SER A 190 2.28 2.18 -5.17
N VAL A 191 1.45 1.39 -5.84
CA VAL A 191 1.24 -0.03 -5.55
C VAL A 191 1.37 -0.81 -6.84
N ALA A 192 2.20 -1.84 -6.83
CA ALA A 192 2.28 -2.87 -7.86
C ALA A 192 1.95 -4.23 -7.25
N THR A 193 1.44 -5.15 -8.07
CA THR A 193 1.14 -6.51 -7.61
C THR A 193 1.59 -7.55 -8.60
N GLY A 194 1.99 -8.73 -8.13
CA GLY A 194 2.32 -9.89 -8.95
C GLY A 194 2.17 -11.20 -8.18
N GLY A 195 1.97 -12.29 -8.91
CA GLY A 195 1.74 -13.61 -8.32
C GLY A 195 3.02 -14.39 -8.12
N LEU A 196 3.21 -14.98 -6.94
CA LEU A 196 4.25 -15.95 -6.65
C LEU A 196 3.63 -17.35 -6.55
N ALA A 197 3.86 -18.19 -7.56
CA ALA A 197 3.21 -19.50 -7.66
C ALA A 197 3.78 -20.56 -6.71
N THR A 198 5.08 -20.49 -6.40
CA THR A 198 5.76 -21.46 -5.52
C THR A 198 6.12 -20.80 -4.20
N ALA A 199 5.96 -21.51 -3.08
CA ALA A 199 6.45 -21.04 -1.79
C ALA A 199 7.97 -20.84 -1.86
N GLY A 200 8.45 -19.69 -1.40
CA GLY A 200 9.86 -19.38 -1.42
C GLY A 200 10.15 -17.89 -1.47
N ALA A 201 11.41 -17.57 -1.74
CA ALA A 201 11.87 -16.20 -1.83
C ALA A 201 11.26 -15.50 -3.05
N TYR A 202 10.85 -14.25 -2.85
CA TYR A 202 10.72 -13.25 -3.91
C TYR A 202 11.70 -12.13 -3.59
N GLY A 203 12.46 -11.72 -4.61
CA GLY A 203 13.42 -10.64 -4.52
C GLY A 203 12.77 -9.26 -4.42
N THR A 204 13.61 -8.23 -4.42
CA THR A 204 13.17 -6.84 -4.36
C THR A 204 12.35 -6.46 -5.58
N SER A 205 11.31 -5.65 -5.36
CA SER A 205 10.58 -5.01 -6.46
C SER A 205 11.14 -3.62 -6.69
N THR A 206 11.47 -3.28 -7.93
CA THR A 206 12.12 -2.00 -8.26
C THR A 206 11.38 -1.20 -9.30
N VAL A 207 11.45 0.13 -9.17
CA VAL A 207 10.93 1.08 -10.14
C VAL A 207 11.78 2.36 -10.09
N SER A 208 11.91 3.07 -11.21
CA SER A 208 12.62 4.34 -11.29
C SER A 208 11.65 5.52 -11.24
N MET A 209 12.12 6.62 -10.65
CA MET A 209 11.40 7.87 -10.50
C MET A 209 12.17 9.03 -11.13
N THR A 210 11.50 10.16 -11.31
CA THR A 210 12.06 11.35 -11.98
C THR A 210 13.02 12.17 -11.10
N SER A 211 12.96 12.02 -9.78
CA SER A 211 13.80 12.76 -8.83
C SER A 211 14.17 11.92 -7.61
N ASN A 212 15.23 12.31 -6.90
CA ASN A 212 15.57 11.69 -5.64
C ASN A 212 14.58 12.08 -4.53
N HIS A 213 14.34 11.17 -3.59
CA HIS A 213 13.30 11.35 -2.58
C HIS A 213 13.50 10.38 -1.41
N THR A 214 12.92 10.72 -0.26
CA THR A 214 12.79 9.77 0.84
C THR A 214 11.67 8.78 0.57
N GLN A 215 11.80 7.56 1.09
CA GLN A 215 10.86 6.47 0.83
C GLN A 215 10.44 5.78 2.14
N GLY A 216 9.16 5.45 2.25
CA GLY A 216 8.68 4.36 3.10
C GLY A 216 8.22 3.23 2.19
N ARG A 217 8.64 1.99 2.44
CA ARG A 217 8.41 0.86 1.53
C ARG A 217 7.94 -0.37 2.29
N ILE A 218 6.94 -1.06 1.75
CA ILE A 218 6.39 -2.29 2.32
C ILE A 218 6.09 -3.27 1.19
N SER A 219 6.42 -4.55 1.37
CA SER A 219 5.83 -5.65 0.61
C SER A 219 4.90 -6.50 1.49
N ILE A 220 3.80 -6.97 0.91
CA ILE A 220 2.80 -7.81 1.59
C ILE A 220 2.52 -9.02 0.71
N ALA A 221 2.75 -10.23 1.23
CA ALA A 221 2.42 -11.47 0.55
C ALA A 221 1.04 -11.98 0.97
N LEU A 222 -0.01 -11.67 0.21
CA LEU A 222 -1.38 -12.08 0.51
C LEU A 222 -1.58 -13.59 0.23
N ARG A 223 -2.12 -14.30 1.23
CA ARG A 223 -2.30 -15.75 1.25
C ARG A 223 -3.51 -16.19 0.45
N PRO A 224 -3.41 -17.28 -0.32
CA PRO A 224 -4.58 -17.91 -0.93
C PRO A 224 -5.50 -18.56 0.12
N PRO A 225 -6.70 -19.03 -0.27
CA PRO A 225 -7.59 -19.76 0.62
C PRO A 225 -6.99 -21.14 0.91
N VAL A 226 -7.06 -21.57 2.17
CA VAL A 226 -6.68 -22.94 2.56
C VAL A 226 -7.58 -23.92 1.80
N VAL A 227 -7.00 -24.94 1.17
CA VAL A 227 -7.80 -26.03 0.62
C VAL A 227 -8.38 -26.81 1.81
N GLY A 228 -9.66 -26.62 2.11
CA GLY A 228 -10.38 -27.55 2.96
C GLY A 228 -10.55 -28.86 2.19
N SER A 229 -10.10 -29.98 2.78
CA SER A 229 -10.56 -31.31 2.40
C SER A 229 -12.09 -31.26 2.36
N ALA A 230 -12.67 -31.50 1.18
CA ALA A 230 -14.10 -31.79 1.07
C ALA A 230 -14.46 -33.04 1.90
#